data_AF-A0A6M3JE32-F1
#
_entry.id   AF-A0A6M3JE32-F1
#
_cell.length_a   1.000
_cell.length_b   1.000
_cell.length_c   1.000
_cell.angle_alpha   90.00
_cell.angle_beta   90.00
_cell.angle_gamma   90.00
#
_symmetry.space_group_name_H-M   'P 1'
#
loop_
_entity.id
_entity.type
_entity.pdbx_description
1 polymer ?
#
loop_
_entity_poly.entity_id
_entity_poly.type
_entity_poly.pdbx_seq_one_letter_code
_entity_poly.pdbx_strand_id
1 'polypeptide(L)' 'MPKVGGWTAFNVQFTVDGVEHNWQRFGASLDMAERSARRVLEAEYGDTVKIIKVRPLTKAEFKRLEQGDTVIA' A
#
# COMPACT_ATOMS: atom_id res chain seq x y z
N MET A 1 -10.19 -6.68 -9.25
CA MET A 1 -9.48 -5.68 -8.42
C MET A 1 -10.24 -4.36 -8.51
N PRO A 2 -10.47 -3.66 -7.40
CA PRO A 2 -11.17 -2.38 -7.37
C PRO A 2 -10.33 -1.30 -8.05
N LYS A 3 -11.01 -0.39 -8.77
CA LYS A 3 -10.38 0.71 -9.49
C LYS A 3 -11.01 2.05 -9.14
N VAL A 4 -10.19 3.10 -9.02
CA VAL A 4 -10.60 4.51 -8.86
C VAL A 4 -10.01 5.30 -10.02
N GLY A 5 -10.85 5.86 -10.88
CA GLY A 5 -10.38 6.67 -12.02
C GLY A 5 -9.39 5.95 -12.95
N GLY A 6 -9.50 4.63 -13.10
CA GLY A 6 -8.58 3.80 -13.89
C GLY A 6 -7.39 3.21 -13.11
N TRP A 7 -7.15 3.67 -11.88
CA TRP A 7 -6.07 3.22 -11.01
C TRP A 7 -6.53 2.05 -10.14
N THR A 8 -5.67 1.05 -9.94
CA THR A 8 -5.93 -0.07 -9.02
C THR A 8 -5.39 0.26 -7.64
N ALA A 9 -6.14 -0.09 -6.60
CA ALA A 9 -5.70 0.06 -5.22
C ALA A 9 -4.88 -1.16 -4.77
N PHE A 10 -3.74 -0.91 -4.15
CA PHE A 10 -2.81 -1.92 -3.63
C PHE A 10 -2.60 -1.71 -2.13
N ASN A 11 -2.50 -2.81 -1.38
CA ASN A 11 -1.99 -2.81 -0.03
C ASN A 11 -0.47 -3.03 -0.07
N VAL A 12 0.26 -2.14 0.58
CA VAL A 12 1.70 -2.20 0.81
C VAL A 12 1.90 -2.53 2.28
N GLN A 13 2.44 -3.70 2.56
CA GLN A 13 2.86 -4.13 3.88
C GLN A 13 4.36 -3.92 4.00
N PHE A 14 4.79 -3.18 5.01
CA PHE A 14 6.19 -2.81 5.22
C PHE A 14 6.51 -2.79 6.71
N THR A 15 7.80 -2.86 7.05
CA THR A 15 8.26 -2.64 8.42
C THR A 15 9.14 -1.41 8.51
N VAL A 16 9.05 -0.70 9.63
CA VAL A 16 9.95 0.40 10.01
C VAL A 16 10.38 0.13 11.45
N ASP A 17 11.69 0.11 11.72
CA ASP A 17 12.24 -0.17 13.04
C ASP A 17 11.71 -1.45 13.71
N GLY A 18 11.34 -2.44 12.90
CA GLY A 18 10.77 -3.72 13.35
C GLY A 18 9.27 -3.72 13.62
N VAL A 19 8.58 -2.59 13.43
CA VAL A 19 7.12 -2.47 13.53
C VAL A 19 6.51 -2.66 12.15
N GLU A 20 5.47 -3.49 12.05
CA GLU A 20 4.74 -3.71 10.79
C GLU A 20 3.68 -2.64 10.58
N HIS A 21 3.56 -2.18 9.33
CA HIS A 21 2.63 -1.17 8.89
C HIS A 21 1.96 -1.58 7.59
N ASN A 22 0.72 -1.12 7.41
CA ASN A 22 -0.04 -1.27 6.18
C ASN A 22 -0.37 0.11 5.62
N TRP A 23 -0.14 0.28 4.31
CA TRP A 23 -0.45 1.51 3.59
C TRP A 23 -1.11 1.22 2.24
N GLN A 24 -2.04 2.07 1.84
CA GLN A 24 -2.74 1.93 0.57
C GLN A 24 -2.11 2.80 -0.51
N ARG A 25 -1.72 2.17 -1.62
CA ARG A 25 -1.14 2.82 -2.78
C ARG A 25 -1.99 2.61 -4.02
N PHE A 26 -2.28 3.67 -4.76
CA PHE A 26 -2.94 3.59 -6.06
C PHE A 26 -1.89 3.55 -7.18
N GLY A 27 -2.07 2.63 -8.13
CA GLY A 27 -1.15 2.41 -9.24
C GLY A 27 -1.85 1.87 -10.48
N ALA A 28 -1.27 2.07 -11.66
CA ALA A 28 -1.78 1.48 -12.89
C ALA A 28 -1.49 -0.03 -12.96
N SER A 29 -0.42 -0.48 -12.31
CA SER A 29 0.02 -1.88 -12.22
C SER A 29 0.72 -2.16 -10.88
N LEU A 30 0.95 -3.44 -10.58
CA LEU A 30 1.67 -3.89 -9.37
C LEU A 30 3.10 -3.34 -9.34
N ASP A 31 3.87 -3.51 -10.42
CA ASP A 31 5.24 -3.00 -10.54
C ASP A 31 5.33 -1.49 -10.29
N MET A 32 4.37 -0.72 -10.83
CA MET A 32 4.33 0.72 -10.59
C MET A 32 4.01 1.05 -9.13
N ALA A 33 3.09 0.31 -8.52
CA ALA A 33 2.76 0.47 -7.12
C ALA A 33 3.97 0.13 -6.23
N GLU A 34 4.70 -0.95 -6.51
CA GLU A 34 5.91 -1.35 -5.79
C GLU A 34 7.04 -0.33 -5.89
N ARG A 35 7.40 0.09 -7.11
CA ARG A 35 8.46 1.09 -7.32
C ARG A 35 8.10 2.42 -6.67
N SER A 36 6.84 2.84 -6.81
CA SER A 36 6.38 4.07 -6.20
C SER A 36 6.33 3.99 -4.69
N ALA A 37 5.89 2.85 -4.13
CA ALA A 37 5.84 2.66 -2.69
C ALA A 37 7.25 2.68 -2.10
N ARG A 38 8.19 1.98 -2.74
CA ARG A 38 9.60 2.00 -2.36
C ARG A 38 10.15 3.41 -2.30
N ARG A 39 9.99 4.21 -3.36
CA ARG A 39 10.48 5.59 -3.39
C ARG A 39 9.90 6.47 -2.29
N VAL A 40 8.60 6.33 -2.00
CA VAL A 40 7.96 7.13 -0.94
C VAL A 40 8.44 6.70 0.44
N LEU A 41 8.44 5.39 0.69
CA LEU A 41 8.85 4.83 1.98
C LEU A 41 10.34 5.06 2.27
N GLU A 42 11.22 4.91 1.29
CA GLU A 42 12.65 5.23 1.44
C GLU A 42 12.87 6.73 1.65
N ALA A 43 12.05 7.60 1.05
CA ALA A 43 12.13 9.04 1.30
C ALA A 43 11.61 9.44 2.69
N GLU A 44 10.65 8.70 3.25
CA GLU A 44 10.05 8.99 4.55
C GLU A 44 10.83 8.38 5.72
N TYR A 45 11.28 7.14 5.58
CA TYR A 45 11.89 6.36 6.66
C TYR A 45 13.38 6.02 6.42
N GLY A 46 13.91 6.27 5.23
CA GLY A 46 15.30 5.94 4.89
C GLY A 46 15.57 4.43 4.86
N ASP A 47 16.77 4.03 5.30
CA ASP A 47 17.23 2.63 5.23
C ASP A 47 16.55 1.68 6.24
N THR A 48 15.72 2.20 7.15
CA THR A 48 15.03 1.38 8.16
C THR A 48 13.81 0.67 7.60
N VAL A 49 13.31 1.10 6.44
CA VAL A 49 12.09 0.52 5.85
C VAL A 49 12.36 -0.76 5.08
N LYS A 50 11.49 -1.75 5.25
CA LYS A 50 11.51 -2.99 4.47
C LYS A 50 10.11 -3.30 3.96
N ILE A 51 9.91 -3.25 2.65
CA ILE A 51 8.65 -3.70 2.05
C ILE A 51 8.58 -5.23 2.13
N ILE A 52 7.57 -5.74 2.83
CA ILE A 52 7.31 -7.18 2.96
C ILE A 52 6.54 -7.67 1.75
N LYS A 53 5.45 -6.98 1.39
CA LYS A 53 4.51 -7.44 0.36
C LYS A 53 3.73 -6.29 -0.23
N VAL A 54 3.56 -6.32 -1.55
CA VAL A 54 2.59 -5.48 -2.25
C VAL A 54 1.59 -6.39 -2.95
N ARG A 55 0.30 -6.09 -2.79
CA ARG A 55 -0.77 -6.86 -3.45
C ARG A 55 -1.95 -5.97 -3.78
N PRO A 56 -2.73 -6.28 -4.83
CA PRO A 56 -3.98 -5.58 -5.05
C PRO A 56 -4.94 -5.84 -3.90
N LEU A 57 -5.72 -4.82 -3.56
CA LEU A 57 -6.82 -4.94 -2.63
C LEU A 57 -7.94 -5.78 -3.27
N THR A 58 -8.63 -6.57 -2.46
CA THR A 58 -9.90 -7.19 -2.85
C THR A 58 -11.00 -6.13 -2.84
N LYS A 59 -12.13 -6.42 -3.51
CA LYS A 59 -13.29 -5.50 -3.50
C LYS A 59 -13.82 -5.24 -2.09
N ALA A 60 -13.77 -6.26 -1.22
CA ALA A 60 -14.23 -6.15 0.16
C ALA A 60 -13.30 -5.26 1.00
N GLU A 61 -11.98 -5.43 0.88
CA GLU A 61 -11.02 -4.58 1.59
C GLU A 61 -11.10 -3.12 1.13
N PHE A 62 -11.24 -2.89 -0.18
CA PHE A 62 -11.40 -1.55 -0.72
C PHE A 62 -12.69 -0.86 -0.22
N LYS A 63 -13.80 -1.59 -0.17
CA LYS A 63 -15.05 -1.05 0.37
C LYS A 63 -14.94 -0.64 1.84
N ARG A 64 -14.19 -1.39 2.65
CA ARG A 64 -13.94 -1.02 4.07
C ARG A 64 -13.13 0.28 4.17
N LEU A 65 -12.10 0.42 3.34
CA LEU A 65 -11.30 1.65 3.27
C LEU A 65 -12.15 2.86 2.87
N GLU A 66 -13.05 2.73 1.89
CA GLU A 66 -13.98 3.80 1.49
C GLU A 66 -14.96 4.19 2.60
N GLN A 67 -15.28 3.26 3.50
CA GLN A 67 -16.18 3.49 4.62
C GLN A 67 -15.51 4.17 5.82
N GLY A 68 -14.22 4.52 5.71
CA GLY A 68 -13.47 5.15 6.78
C GLY A 68 -13.01 4.20 7.88
N ASP A 69 -13.18 2.88 7.69
CA ASP A 69 -12.45 1.87 8.45
C ASP A 69 -10.99 2.00 8.05
N THR A 70 -10.31 2.86 8.78
CA THR A 70 -8.88 3.01 8.72
C THR A 70 -8.29 1.67 9.15
N VAL A 71 -7.96 0.82 8.18
CA VAL A 71 -7.24 -0.44 8.42
C VAL A 71 -5.78 -0.08 8.71
N ILE A 72 -5.56 0.61 9.82
CA ILE A 72 -4.27 0.67 10.50
C ILE A 72 -4.38 -0.39 11.58
N ALA A 73 -3.91 -1.58 11.26
CA ALA A 73 -3.37 -2.50 12.25
C ALA A 73 -1.86 -2.52 12.04
#